data_AF-P17695-F1
#
_entry.id   AF-P17695-F1
#
_cell.length_a   1.000
_cell.length_b   1.000
_cell.length_c   1.000
_cell.angle_alpha   90.00
_cell.angle_beta   90.00
_cell.angle_gamma   90.00
#
_symmetry.space_group_name_H-M   'P 1'
#
loop_
_entity.id
_entity.type
_entity.pdbx_description
1 polymer ?
#
loop_
_entity_poly.entity_id
_entity_poly.type
_entity_poly.pdbx_seq_one_letter_code
_entity_poly.pdbx_strand_id
1 'polypeptide(L)'
;METNFSFDSNLIVIIIITLFATRIIAKRFLSTPKMVSQETVAHVKDLIGQKEVFVAAKTYCPYCKATLSTLFQELNVPKSKALVLELDEMSNGSEIQDALEEISGQKTVPNVYINGKHIGGNSDLETLKKNGKLAEILKPVFQ
;
A
#
# COMPACT_ATOMS: atom_id res chain seq x y z
N MET A 1 -45.39 49.55 -17.45
CA MET A 1 -45.56 48.74 -16.23
C MET A 1 -44.23 48.04 -15.99
N GLU A 2 -43.33 48.71 -15.26
CA GLU A 2 -42.01 48.15 -14.92
C GLU A 2 -42.22 47.10 -13.83
N THR A 3 -42.09 45.83 -14.19
CA THR A 3 -42.04 44.74 -13.22
C THR A 3 -40.66 44.75 -12.58
N ASN A 4 -40.51 45.51 -11.50
CA ASN A 4 -39.37 45.40 -10.59
C ASN A 4 -39.40 44.01 -9.95
N PHE A 5 -38.58 43.10 -10.46
CA PHE A 5 -38.34 41.80 -9.85
C PHE A 5 -37.47 42.02 -8.60
N SER A 6 -38.11 42.29 -7.46
CA SER A 6 -37.45 42.34 -6.16
C SER A 6 -36.99 40.94 -5.80
N PHE A 7 -35.69 40.69 -5.94
CA PHE A 7 -35.07 39.44 -5.51
C PHE A 7 -35.00 39.46 -3.97
N ASP A 8 -35.82 38.64 -3.30
CA ASP A 8 -35.80 38.51 -1.83
C ASP A 8 -34.40 38.04 -1.39
N SER A 9 -33.74 38.81 -0.53
CA SER A 9 -32.44 38.46 0.06
C SER A 9 -32.45 37.07 0.70
N ASN A 10 -33.59 36.62 1.25
CA ASN A 10 -33.73 35.27 1.79
C ASN A 10 -33.66 34.19 0.70
N LEU A 11 -34.22 34.45 -0.48
CA LEU A 11 -34.16 33.52 -1.61
C LEU A 11 -32.71 33.37 -2.12
N ILE A 12 -31.93 34.46 -2.16
CA ILE A 12 -30.49 34.40 -2.50
C ILE A 12 -29.75 33.51 -1.51
N VAL A 13 -29.96 33.72 -0.20
CA VAL A 13 -29.28 32.95 0.86
C VAL A 13 -29.64 31.45 0.78
N ILE A 14 -30.91 31.10 0.56
CA ILE A 14 -31.34 29.70 0.40
C ILE A 14 -30.71 29.04 -0.83
N ILE A 15 -30.63 29.75 -1.97
CA ILE A 15 -29.97 29.25 -3.18
C ILE A 15 -28.48 29.00 -2.90
N ILE A 16 -27.80 29.91 -2.21
CA ILE A 16 -26.38 29.73 -1.86
C ILE A 16 -26.22 28.50 -0.95
N ILE A 17 -27.00 28.38 0.13
CA ILE A 17 -26.90 27.24 1.06
C ILE A 17 -27.16 25.91 0.35
N THR A 18 -28.19 25.84 -0.49
CA THR A 18 -28.52 24.62 -1.26
C THR A 18 -27.43 24.28 -2.27
N LEU A 19 -26.84 25.27 -2.97
CA LEU A 19 -25.69 25.05 -3.86
C LEU A 19 -24.43 24.59 -3.11
N PHE A 20 -24.17 25.13 -1.91
CA PHE A 20 -23.06 24.67 -1.07
C PHE A 20 -23.30 23.25 -0.53
N ALA A 21 -24.49 22.96 0.00
CA ALA A 21 -24.85 21.64 0.50
C ALA A 21 -24.80 20.58 -0.61
N THR A 22 -25.36 20.87 -1.79
CA THR A 22 -25.31 19.97 -2.95
C THR A 22 -23.87 19.76 -3.42
N ARG A 23 -23.00 20.77 -3.43
CA ARG A 23 -21.56 20.60 -3.75
C ARG A 23 -20.83 19.72 -2.73
N ILE A 24 -21.11 19.86 -1.42
CA ILE A 24 -20.50 19.04 -0.37
C ILE A 24 -20.96 17.59 -0.50
N ILE A 25 -22.25 17.35 -0.70
CA ILE A 25 -22.82 16.01 -0.90
C ILE A 25 -22.26 15.41 -2.19
N ALA A 26 -22.26 16.15 -3.30
CA ALA A 26 -21.71 15.72 -4.58
C ALA A 26 -20.24 15.31 -4.45
N LYS A 27 -19.37 16.12 -3.81
CA LYS A 27 -17.96 15.75 -3.61
C LYS A 27 -17.78 14.43 -2.85
N ARG A 28 -18.66 14.11 -1.89
CA ARG A 28 -18.62 12.82 -1.18
C ARG A 28 -18.99 11.64 -2.08
N PHE A 29 -19.95 11.82 -2.99
CA PHE A 29 -20.39 10.77 -3.92
C PHE A 29 -19.50 10.66 -5.18
N LEU A 30 -18.85 11.75 -5.60
CA LEU A 30 -18.01 11.82 -6.79
C LEU A 30 -16.52 11.55 -6.51
N SER A 31 -16.14 11.23 -5.27
CA SER A 31 -14.76 10.86 -4.99
C SER A 31 -14.49 9.49 -5.62
N THR A 32 -13.99 9.47 -6.85
CA THR A 32 -13.52 8.26 -7.52
C THR A 32 -12.38 7.67 -6.69
N PRO A 33 -12.36 6.35 -6.45
CA PRO A 33 -11.20 5.72 -5.83
C PRO A 33 -9.96 6.08 -6.65
N LYS A 34 -8.89 6.51 -5.99
CA LYS A 34 -7.59 6.75 -6.61
C LYS A 34 -7.10 5.40 -7.14
N MET A 35 -7.35 5.12 -8.41
CA MET A 35 -6.84 3.92 -9.06
C MET A 35 -5.35 4.06 -9.28
N VAL A 36 -4.60 3.02 -8.91
CA VAL A 36 -3.18 2.90 -9.22
C VAL A 36 -3.02 2.70 -10.72
N SER A 37 -2.00 3.31 -11.33
CA SER A 37 -1.76 3.08 -12.75
C SER A 37 -1.28 1.66 -13.00
N GLN A 38 -1.68 1.06 -14.13
CA GLN A 38 -1.27 -0.30 -14.46
C GLN A 38 0.25 -0.39 -14.70
N GLU A 39 0.89 0.71 -15.09
CA GLU A 39 2.34 0.83 -15.17
C GLU A 39 3.00 0.69 -13.78
N THR A 40 2.45 1.31 -12.74
CA THR A 40 2.96 1.15 -11.37
C THR A 40 2.74 -0.27 -10.88
N VAL A 41 1.59 -0.88 -11.13
CA VAL A 41 1.31 -2.29 -10.77
C VAL A 41 2.29 -3.23 -11.46
N ALA A 42 2.54 -3.04 -12.77
CA ALA A 42 3.51 -3.83 -13.52
C ALA A 42 4.94 -3.65 -12.98
N HIS A 43 5.32 -2.41 -12.67
CA HIS A 43 6.62 -2.12 -12.07
C HIS A 43 6.81 -2.80 -10.71
N VAL A 44 5.81 -2.78 -9.83
CA VAL A 44 5.90 -3.46 -8.53
C VAL A 44 5.96 -4.97 -8.68
N LYS A 45 5.27 -5.56 -9.66
CA LYS A 45 5.42 -6.99 -9.98
C LYS A 45 6.84 -7.33 -10.44
N ASP A 46 7.48 -6.46 -11.23
CA ASP A 46 8.89 -6.63 -11.60
C ASP A 46 9.79 -6.58 -10.36
N LEU A 47 9.63 -5.56 -9.49
CA LEU A 47 10.38 -5.46 -8.23
C LEU A 47 10.25 -6.72 -7.35
N ILE A 48 9.05 -7.28 -7.22
CA ILE A 48 8.81 -8.54 -6.49
C ILE A 48 9.59 -9.71 -7.09
N GLY A 49 9.77 -9.74 -8.40
CA GLY A 49 10.47 -10.80 -9.14
C GLY A 49 11.97 -10.59 -9.30
N GLN A 50 12.50 -9.39 -9.05
CA GLN A 50 13.92 -9.07 -9.24
C GLN A 50 14.85 -9.88 -8.33
N LYS A 51 14.39 -10.27 -7.15
CA LYS A 51 15.14 -11.04 -6.15
C LYS A 51 14.27 -12.13 -5.55
N GLU A 52 14.91 -13.17 -5.01
CA GLU A 52 14.20 -14.31 -4.43
C GLU A 52 13.42 -13.92 -3.18
N VAL A 53 13.88 -12.93 -2.41
CA VAL A 53 13.16 -12.37 -1.27
C VAL A 53 12.89 -10.90 -1.51
N PHE A 54 11.63 -10.50 -1.42
CA PHE A 54 11.22 -9.10 -1.51
C PHE A 54 10.54 -8.67 -0.21
N VAL A 55 10.91 -7.49 0.30
CA VAL A 55 10.29 -6.91 1.50
C VAL A 55 10.02 -5.43 1.26
N ALA A 56 8.75 -5.05 1.27
CA ALA A 56 8.36 -3.65 1.41
C ALA A 56 8.21 -3.30 2.89
N ALA A 57 8.94 -2.30 3.35
CA ALA A 57 9.11 -1.92 4.74
C ALA A 57 8.95 -0.40 4.94
N LYS A 58 9.02 0.04 6.19
CA LYS A 58 9.26 1.44 6.55
C LYS A 58 10.26 1.52 7.69
N THR A 59 11.16 2.48 7.67
CA THR A 59 12.33 2.54 8.58
C THR A 59 11.92 2.64 10.06
N TYR A 60 10.82 3.30 10.34
CA TYR A 60 10.30 3.50 11.70
C TYR A 60 9.46 2.31 12.22
N CYS A 61 9.05 1.38 11.35
CA CYS A 61 8.08 0.35 11.71
C CYS A 61 8.71 -0.79 12.53
N PRO A 62 8.25 -1.07 13.77
CA PRO A 62 8.82 -2.14 14.60
C PRO A 62 8.59 -3.53 14.01
N TYR A 63 7.46 -3.77 13.34
CA TYR A 63 7.18 -5.03 12.66
C TYR A 63 8.11 -5.27 11.46
N CYS A 64 8.50 -4.20 10.75
CA CYS A 64 9.49 -4.28 9.68
C CYS A 64 10.86 -4.67 10.25
N LYS A 65 11.29 -4.00 11.33
CA LYS A 65 12.55 -4.33 12.01
C LYS A 65 12.60 -5.79 12.47
N ALA A 66 11.50 -6.30 13.04
CA ALA A 66 11.39 -7.70 13.44
C ALA A 66 11.51 -8.65 12.24
N THR A 67 10.76 -8.40 11.16
CA THR A 67 10.82 -9.19 9.92
C THR A 67 12.22 -9.21 9.31
N LEU A 68 12.87 -8.05 9.19
CA LEU A 68 14.23 -7.95 8.64
C LEU A 68 15.26 -8.63 9.56
N SER A 69 15.09 -8.56 10.87
CA SER A 69 15.92 -9.28 11.84
C SER A 69 15.78 -10.81 11.69
N THR A 70 14.55 -11.31 11.61
CA THR A 70 14.31 -12.75 11.39
C THR A 70 14.92 -13.22 10.07
N LEU A 71 14.74 -12.48 8.97
CA LEU A 71 15.30 -12.88 7.67
C LEU A 71 16.84 -12.84 7.67
N PHE A 72 17.44 -11.73 8.11
CA PHE A 72 18.87 -11.48 7.88
C PHE A 72 19.79 -11.79 9.05
N GLN A 73 19.27 -11.89 10.29
CA GLN A 73 20.07 -12.16 11.48
C GLN A 73 19.81 -13.56 12.03
N GLU A 74 18.53 -13.95 12.14
CA GLU A 74 18.17 -15.27 12.66
C GLU A 74 18.34 -16.38 11.61
N LEU A 75 17.79 -16.18 10.41
CA LEU A 75 17.81 -17.18 9.33
C LEU A 75 18.99 -17.01 8.38
N ASN A 76 19.76 -15.92 8.48
CA ASN A 76 20.93 -15.63 7.65
C ASN A 76 20.64 -15.68 6.13
N VAL A 77 19.45 -15.23 5.70
CA VAL A 77 19.14 -15.09 4.26
C VAL A 77 20.19 -14.17 3.61
N PRO A 78 20.85 -14.60 2.51
CA PRO A 78 21.85 -13.77 1.85
C PRO A 78 21.24 -12.45 1.37
N LYS A 79 21.78 -11.30 1.82
CA LYS A 79 21.29 -9.97 1.38
C LYS A 79 21.36 -9.78 -0.13
N SER A 80 22.29 -10.46 -0.82
CA SER A 80 22.40 -10.46 -2.28
C SER A 80 21.16 -11.04 -2.98
N LYS A 81 20.43 -11.93 -2.31
CA LYS A 81 19.20 -12.58 -2.79
C LYS A 81 17.92 -11.86 -2.33
N ALA A 82 18.05 -10.72 -1.65
CA ALA A 82 16.93 -9.93 -1.19
C ALA A 82 16.87 -8.54 -1.86
N LEU A 83 15.65 -8.01 -1.99
CA LEU A 83 15.35 -6.61 -2.26
C LEU A 83 14.48 -6.08 -1.11
N VAL A 84 14.98 -5.05 -0.44
CA VAL A 84 14.25 -4.36 0.63
C VAL A 84 13.96 -2.94 0.18
N LEU A 85 12.69 -2.55 0.19
CA LEU A 85 12.25 -1.19 -0.12
C LEU A 85 11.78 -0.52 1.17
N GLU A 86 12.45 0.56 1.57
CA GLU A 86 12.01 1.42 2.67
C GLU A 86 11.07 2.49 2.09
N LEU A 87 9.76 2.22 2.11
CA LEU A 87 8.76 3.02 1.37
C LEU A 87 8.67 4.46 1.86
N ASP A 88 9.04 4.75 3.10
CA ASP A 88 9.09 6.10 3.65
C ASP A 88 10.28 6.93 3.16
N GLU A 89 11.28 6.29 2.54
CA GLU A 89 12.46 6.95 1.95
C GLU A 89 12.37 7.05 0.42
N MET A 90 11.28 6.59 -0.19
CA MET A 90 11.06 6.59 -1.63
C MET A 90 10.05 7.67 -2.04
N SER A 91 10.36 8.44 -3.08
CA SER A 91 9.46 9.48 -3.60
C SER A 91 8.12 8.93 -4.10
N ASN A 92 8.09 7.69 -4.60
CA ASN A 92 6.91 6.95 -5.07
C ASN A 92 6.47 5.85 -4.08
N GLY A 93 6.89 5.93 -2.81
CA GLY A 93 6.61 4.89 -1.83
C GLY A 93 5.12 4.70 -1.55
N SER A 94 4.31 5.76 -1.64
CA SER A 94 2.86 5.68 -1.49
C SER A 94 2.21 4.90 -2.64
N GLU A 95 2.65 5.17 -3.86
CA GLU A 95 2.17 4.55 -5.10
C GLU A 95 2.56 3.07 -5.15
N ILE A 96 3.77 2.73 -4.69
CA ILE A 96 4.20 1.34 -4.52
C ILE A 96 3.33 0.64 -3.46
N GLN A 97 3.01 1.30 -2.34
CA GLN A 97 2.16 0.71 -1.30
C GLN A 97 0.72 0.48 -1.81
N ASP A 98 0.14 1.44 -2.53
CA ASP A 98 -1.18 1.30 -3.16
C ASP A 98 -1.16 0.16 -4.19
N ALA A 99 -0.10 0.04 -5.00
CA ALA A 99 0.06 -1.05 -5.95
C ALA A 99 0.20 -2.43 -5.26
N LEU A 100 0.94 -2.50 -4.15
CA LEU A 100 1.03 -3.71 -3.34
C LEU A 100 -0.34 -4.11 -2.77
N GLU A 101 -1.17 -3.15 -2.37
CA GLU A 101 -2.55 -3.42 -1.97
C GLU A 101 -3.35 -4.02 -3.13
N GLU A 102 -3.23 -3.49 -4.36
CA GLU A 102 -3.91 -4.05 -5.54
C GLU A 102 -3.43 -5.47 -5.87
N ILE A 103 -2.12 -5.74 -5.77
CA ILE A 103 -1.52 -7.05 -6.09
C ILE A 103 -1.84 -8.10 -5.02
N SER A 104 -1.77 -7.73 -3.74
CA SER A 104 -1.78 -8.68 -2.61
C SER A 104 -3.04 -8.63 -1.75
N GLY A 105 -3.81 -7.55 -1.83
CA GLY A 105 -4.87 -7.20 -0.89
C GLY A 105 -4.37 -6.61 0.44
N GLN A 106 -3.06 -6.61 0.70
CA GLN A 106 -2.47 -6.16 1.96
C GLN A 106 -2.12 -4.67 1.95
N LYS A 107 -2.73 -3.92 2.87
CA LYS A 107 -2.53 -2.47 3.03
C LYS A 107 -1.29 -2.10 3.85
N THR A 108 -0.76 -3.04 4.63
CA THR A 108 0.21 -2.79 5.70
C THR A 108 1.63 -3.23 5.32
N VAL A 109 2.62 -2.60 5.95
CA VAL A 109 4.02 -3.07 5.98
C VAL A 109 4.32 -3.80 7.31
N PRO A 110 5.25 -4.76 7.34
CA PRO A 110 6.02 -5.28 6.20
C PRO A 110 5.12 -6.09 5.25
N ASN A 111 5.42 -6.06 3.96
CA ASN A 111 4.79 -6.90 2.94
C ASN A 111 5.87 -7.77 2.29
N VAL A 112 5.83 -9.07 2.56
CA VAL A 112 6.90 -10.03 2.25
C VAL A 112 6.48 -10.94 1.10
N TYR A 113 7.39 -11.13 0.15
CA TYR A 113 7.31 -12.12 -0.91
C TYR A 113 8.57 -12.99 -0.90
N ILE A 114 8.41 -14.29 -1.17
CA ILE A 114 9.52 -15.22 -1.37
C ILE A 114 9.24 -16.04 -2.63
N ASN A 115 10.19 -16.04 -3.58
CA ASN A 115 10.08 -16.66 -4.90
C ASN A 115 8.78 -16.28 -5.62
N GLY A 116 8.46 -14.97 -5.61
CA GLY A 116 7.24 -14.41 -6.22
C GLY A 116 5.93 -14.73 -5.48
N LYS A 117 5.96 -15.54 -4.43
CA LYS A 117 4.77 -15.88 -3.63
C LYS A 117 4.59 -14.92 -2.47
N HIS A 118 3.39 -14.36 -2.34
CA HIS A 118 3.02 -13.51 -1.19
C HIS A 118 3.02 -14.32 0.11
N ILE A 119 3.77 -13.85 1.10
CA ILE A 119 3.88 -14.43 2.44
C ILE A 119 2.97 -13.70 3.43
N GLY A 120 2.88 -12.38 3.33
CA GLY A 120 2.11 -11.54 4.23
C GLY A 120 2.98 -10.60 5.06
N GLY A 121 2.56 -10.33 6.30
CA GLY A 121 3.28 -9.50 7.25
C GLY A 121 4.15 -10.27 8.23
N ASN A 122 4.59 -9.59 9.28
CA ASN A 122 5.44 -10.18 10.31
C ASN A 122 4.78 -11.36 11.03
N SER A 123 3.47 -11.27 11.32
CA SER A 123 2.71 -12.36 11.95
C SER A 123 2.65 -13.63 11.10
N ASP A 124 2.55 -13.48 9.79
CA ASP A 124 2.50 -14.60 8.85
C ASP A 124 3.86 -15.27 8.75
N LEU A 125 4.92 -14.46 8.65
CA LEU A 125 6.31 -14.94 8.67
C LEU A 125 6.62 -15.70 9.96
N GLU A 126 6.25 -15.16 11.12
CA GLU A 126 6.45 -15.82 12.43
C GLU A 126 5.65 -17.13 12.55
N THR A 127 4.43 -17.17 12.02
CA THR A 127 3.63 -18.40 11.95
C THR A 127 4.33 -19.48 11.13
N LEU A 128 4.83 -19.12 9.93
CA LEU A 128 5.57 -20.03 9.06
C LEU A 128 6.91 -20.47 9.67
N LYS A 129 7.58 -19.59 10.42
CA LYS A 129 8.80 -19.92 11.15
C LYS A 129 8.51 -20.98 12.22
N LYS A 130 7.50 -20.75 13.07
CA LYS A 130 7.12 -21.65 14.17
C LYS A 130 6.69 -23.04 13.70
N ASN A 131 6.02 -23.13 12.56
CA ASN A 131 5.57 -24.40 12.00
C ASN A 131 6.57 -25.06 11.04
N GLY A 132 7.78 -24.52 10.91
CA GLY A 132 8.86 -25.06 10.07
C GLY A 132 8.71 -24.82 8.56
N LYS A 133 7.55 -24.34 8.07
CA LYS A 133 7.33 -24.12 6.64
C LYS A 133 8.20 -23.02 6.06
N LEU A 134 8.59 -22.02 6.86
CA LEU A 134 9.46 -20.95 6.37
C LEU A 134 10.83 -21.49 5.96
N ALA A 135 11.38 -22.44 6.71
CA ALA A 135 12.65 -23.09 6.37
C ALA A 135 12.54 -23.84 5.04
N GLU A 136 11.44 -24.57 4.82
CA GLU A 136 11.17 -25.26 3.54
C GLU A 136 11.05 -24.29 2.36
N ILE A 137 10.34 -23.16 2.54
CA ILE A 137 10.17 -22.13 1.50
C ILE A 137 11.51 -21.48 1.14
N LEU A 138 12.40 -21.29 2.12
CA LEU A 138 13.70 -20.65 1.92
C LEU A 138 14.80 -21.61 1.42
N LYS A 139 14.60 -22.93 1.42
CA LYS A 139 15.60 -23.90 0.91
C LYS A 139 16.22 -23.52 -0.44
N PRO A 140 15.46 -23.19 -1.50
CA PRO A 140 16.04 -22.77 -2.78
C PRO A 140 16.83 -21.45 -2.69
N VAL A 141 16.49 -20.58 -1.74
CA VAL A 141 17.19 -19.31 -1.50
C VAL A 141 18.57 -19.53 -0.90
N PHE A 142 18.83 -20.65 -0.23
CA PHE A 142 20.14 -20.97 0.33
C PHE A 142 21.06 -21.76 -0.60
N GLN A 143 20.62 -22.08 -1.82
CA GLN A 143 21.40 -22.76 -2.85
C GLN A 143 22.15 -21.76 -3.73
#